data_AF-A0A7C6N0V7-F1
#
_entry.id   AF-A0A7C6N0V7-F1
#
_cell.length_a   1.000
_cell.length_b   1.000
_cell.length_c   1.000
_cell.angle_alpha   90.00
_cell.angle_beta   90.00
_cell.angle_gamma   90.00
#
_symmetry.space_group_name_H-M   'P 1'
#
loop_
_entity.id
_entity.type
_entity.pdbx_description
1 polymer ?
#
loop_
_entity_poly.entity_id
_entity_poly.type
_entity_poly.pdbx_seq_one_letter_code
_entity_poly.pdbx_strand_id
1 'polypeptide(L)'
;KFLKGEIVEKSSTITQIDNISLGEFYVISKNPDLDAKLEVGTTVKAEHSLTGDWVGVENAIGLNTDLLRDGQIIESLQYNKELFPRATVGMRADGSFVLMTIDGRQPLKNAHGTTFVETAALLQELGCVEGYNLDGGGSVTSIIRDANGELQVMNMPSDGSERSLGNTILVVMREHNIEATNVSTRGFNIEHTAPIVNGTIQNLRVKLDGGEYQTAVDNKVVFDGLKKDTTYNVYYTYEILDDSGRVIKSPGNTMKVSTLGAGVPELRNFRITKATGDSVTFRYRIDTDDETEIIKYYIQYGDKAYDLEELNSTVTIGGLKAETEYEFKLVVEYRYQGQDRVLTSETLTQTTGQSSGGSGGGCGGSATALYLGLVSVVAAGAFVVLKRKH
;
A
#
# COMPACT_ATOMS: atom_id res chain seq x y z
N LYS A 1 -22.30 1.54 14.78
CA LYS A 1 -22.68 0.39 13.91
C LYS A 1 -23.74 -0.41 14.65
N PHE A 2 -24.76 -0.92 13.98
CA PHE A 2 -25.80 -1.74 14.61
C PHE A 2 -25.93 -3.08 13.88
N LEU A 3 -26.26 -4.13 14.63
CA LEU A 3 -26.75 -5.40 14.09
C LEU A 3 -28.27 -5.35 14.11
N LYS A 4 -28.91 -5.80 13.04
CA LYS A 4 -30.37 -5.94 12.99
C LYS A 4 -30.71 -7.28 12.35
N GLY A 5 -31.67 -7.99 12.92
CA GLY A 5 -32.16 -9.25 12.40
C GLY A 5 -33.53 -9.59 12.97
N GLU A 6 -34.15 -10.64 12.45
CA GLU A 6 -35.38 -11.23 12.99
C GLU A 6 -35.02 -12.55 13.67
N ILE A 7 -35.63 -12.83 14.83
CA ILE A 7 -35.43 -14.11 15.52
C ILE A 7 -36.16 -15.18 14.73
N VAL A 8 -35.40 -16.10 14.13
CA VAL A 8 -35.95 -17.23 13.36
C VAL A 8 -36.04 -18.51 14.18
N GLU A 9 -35.23 -18.62 15.23
CA GLU A 9 -35.17 -19.79 16.11
C GLU A 9 -34.86 -19.37 17.55
N LYS A 10 -35.44 -20.08 18.52
CA LYS A 10 -35.17 -19.92 19.96
C LYS A 10 -34.93 -21.31 20.56
N SER A 11 -33.80 -21.48 21.24
CA SER A 11 -33.45 -22.74 21.89
C SER A 11 -32.71 -22.50 23.21
N SER A 12 -33.04 -23.31 24.21
CA SER A 12 -32.36 -23.33 25.53
C SER A 12 -31.42 -24.53 25.69
N THR A 13 -31.29 -25.37 24.65
CA THR A 13 -30.53 -26.63 24.70
C THR A 13 -29.23 -26.59 23.89
N ILE A 14 -28.94 -25.47 23.21
CA ILE A 14 -27.70 -25.30 22.45
C ILE A 14 -26.53 -25.24 23.44
N THR A 15 -25.60 -26.18 23.31
CA THR A 15 -24.38 -26.24 24.14
C THR A 15 -23.14 -25.72 23.42
N GLN A 16 -23.20 -25.59 22.09
CA GLN A 16 -22.10 -25.12 21.25
C GLN A 16 -22.66 -24.38 20.02
N ILE A 17 -21.95 -23.35 19.59
CA ILE A 17 -22.28 -22.58 18.38
C ILE A 17 -21.08 -22.67 17.45
N ASP A 18 -21.25 -23.35 16.32
CA ASP A 18 -20.23 -23.49 15.28
C ASP A 18 -20.81 -23.10 13.92
N ASN A 19 -19.95 -22.73 12.96
CA ASN A 19 -20.32 -22.51 11.55
C ASN A 19 -21.48 -21.51 11.33
N ILE A 20 -21.41 -20.35 11.97
CA ILE A 20 -22.37 -19.26 11.77
C ILE A 20 -22.24 -18.72 10.34
N SER A 21 -23.34 -18.68 9.58
CA SER A 21 -23.31 -18.12 8.23
C SER A 21 -23.10 -16.61 8.28
N LEU A 22 -22.48 -16.04 7.25
CA LEU A 22 -22.33 -14.60 7.13
C LEU A 22 -23.70 -13.91 7.16
N GLY A 23 -23.93 -13.04 8.15
CA GLY A 23 -25.20 -12.34 8.34
C GLY A 23 -26.11 -12.95 9.41
N GLU A 24 -25.76 -14.13 9.95
CA GLU A 24 -26.45 -14.72 11.11
C GLU A 24 -25.75 -14.31 12.42
N PHE A 25 -26.53 -14.20 13.50
CA PHE A 25 -26.02 -13.96 14.84
C PHE A 25 -26.94 -14.59 15.88
N TYR A 26 -26.36 -14.98 17.02
CA TYR A 26 -27.09 -15.54 18.15
C TYR A 26 -27.21 -14.49 19.25
N VAL A 27 -28.40 -14.38 19.85
CA VAL A 27 -28.61 -13.62 21.08
C VAL A 27 -28.66 -14.61 22.23
N ILE A 28 -27.63 -14.61 23.08
CA ILE A 28 -27.56 -15.46 24.26
C ILE A 28 -27.87 -14.59 25.48
N SER A 29 -28.93 -14.93 26.20
CA SER A 29 -29.34 -14.22 27.43
C SER A 29 -29.41 -15.19 28.60
N LYS A 30 -28.93 -14.75 29.77
CA LYS A 30 -29.22 -15.38 31.06
C LYS A 30 -30.32 -14.64 31.83
N ASN A 31 -30.88 -13.58 31.23
CA ASN A 31 -31.94 -12.77 31.82
C ASN A 31 -33.32 -13.32 31.41
N PRO A 32 -34.10 -13.91 32.34
CA PRO A 32 -35.41 -14.48 32.02
C PRO A 32 -36.44 -13.43 31.58
N ASP A 33 -36.25 -12.16 31.95
CA ASP A 33 -37.15 -11.07 31.53
C ASP A 33 -37.10 -10.78 30.03
N LEU A 34 -36.07 -11.30 29.34
CA LEU A 34 -35.92 -11.18 27.90
C LEU A 34 -36.59 -12.32 27.13
N ASP A 35 -36.99 -13.43 27.79
CA ASP A 35 -37.52 -14.59 27.09
C ASP A 35 -38.77 -14.23 26.28
N ALA A 36 -39.74 -13.59 26.93
CA ALA A 36 -40.97 -13.16 26.26
C ALA A 36 -40.77 -12.02 25.25
N LYS A 37 -39.61 -11.34 25.27
CA LYS A 37 -39.27 -10.24 24.36
C LYS A 37 -38.45 -10.72 23.16
N LEU A 38 -37.95 -11.94 23.20
CA LEU A 38 -37.10 -12.54 22.17
C LEU A 38 -37.79 -13.77 21.55
N GLU A 39 -39.09 -13.66 21.26
CA GLU A 39 -39.85 -14.70 20.58
C GLU A 39 -39.57 -14.72 19.07
N VAL A 40 -39.77 -15.89 18.44
CA VAL A 40 -39.64 -16.04 16.99
C VAL A 40 -40.53 -15.03 16.26
N GLY A 41 -40.01 -14.40 15.22
CA GLY A 41 -40.63 -13.29 14.51
C GLY A 41 -40.29 -11.90 15.06
N THR A 42 -39.62 -11.82 16.22
CA THR A 42 -39.23 -10.53 16.78
C THR A 42 -38.07 -9.92 16.00
N THR A 43 -38.24 -8.70 15.52
CA THR A 43 -37.11 -7.90 14.99
C THR A 43 -36.27 -7.35 16.14
N VAL A 44 -35.00 -7.70 16.16
CA VAL A 44 -34.01 -7.22 17.14
C VAL A 44 -33.05 -6.26 16.45
N LYS A 45 -32.80 -5.12 17.10
CA LYS A 45 -31.69 -4.22 16.77
C LYS A 45 -30.76 -4.15 17.98
N ALA A 46 -29.54 -4.66 17.82
CA ALA A 46 -28.47 -4.50 18.79
C ALA A 46 -27.57 -3.34 18.35
N GLU A 47 -27.61 -2.25 19.08
CA GLU A 47 -26.77 -1.08 18.85
C GLU A 47 -25.95 -0.83 20.10
N HIS A 48 -24.63 -0.76 19.93
CA HIS A 48 -23.73 -0.35 20.98
C HIS A 48 -22.98 0.89 20.51
N SER A 49 -23.28 2.01 21.14
CA SER A 49 -22.52 3.25 20.98
C SER A 49 -21.57 3.37 22.15
N LEU A 50 -20.28 3.55 21.86
CA LEU A 50 -19.34 4.01 22.86
C LEU A 50 -19.74 5.43 23.27
N THR A 51 -19.84 5.69 24.57
CA THR A 51 -20.35 6.95 25.12
C THR A 51 -19.35 7.58 26.09
N GLY A 52 -19.60 8.86 26.43
CA GLY A 52 -18.73 9.65 27.28
C GLY A 52 -17.32 9.71 26.71
N ASP A 53 -16.38 9.24 27.52
CA ASP A 53 -14.97 9.24 27.21
C ASP A 53 -14.56 8.32 26.05
N TRP A 54 -15.44 7.42 25.62
CA TRP A 54 -15.15 6.47 24.55
C TRP A 54 -15.73 6.91 23.20
N VAL A 55 -16.36 8.09 23.13
CA VAL A 55 -16.88 8.63 21.87
C VAL A 55 -15.74 8.84 20.88
N GLY A 56 -15.90 8.29 19.66
CA GLY A 56 -14.90 8.40 18.59
C GLY A 56 -13.73 7.43 18.68
N VAL A 57 -13.69 6.56 19.70
CA VAL A 57 -12.67 5.49 19.77
C VAL A 57 -12.93 4.46 18.67
N GLU A 58 -11.96 4.31 17.77
CA GLU A 58 -12.04 3.35 16.66
C GLU A 58 -11.47 1.97 17.02
N ASN A 59 -10.43 1.95 17.86
CA ASN A 59 -9.70 0.74 18.25
C ASN A 59 -9.52 0.71 19.76
N ALA A 60 -9.73 -0.47 20.35
CA ALA A 60 -9.51 -0.71 21.77
C ALA A 60 -8.90 -2.09 21.97
N ILE A 61 -8.00 -2.21 22.94
CA ILE A 61 -7.46 -3.49 23.39
C ILE A 61 -7.60 -3.60 24.90
N GLY A 62 -7.91 -4.82 25.37
CA GLY A 62 -7.90 -5.12 26.80
C GLY A 62 -6.48 -5.09 27.37
N LEU A 63 -6.34 -4.51 28.55
CA LEU A 63 -5.09 -4.45 29.30
C LEU A 63 -5.21 -5.33 30.55
N ASN A 64 -4.11 -5.84 31.08
CA ASN A 64 -4.13 -6.71 32.26
C ASN A 64 -3.79 -5.94 33.54
N THR A 65 -2.63 -5.27 33.58
CA THR A 65 -2.12 -4.66 34.81
C THR A 65 -1.52 -3.28 34.52
N ASP A 66 -1.88 -2.29 35.33
CA ASP A 66 -1.28 -0.96 35.31
C ASP A 66 0.13 -1.03 35.92
N LEU A 67 1.13 -0.56 35.17
CA LEU A 67 2.55 -0.54 35.57
C LEU A 67 2.99 0.85 36.03
N LEU A 68 2.59 1.88 35.27
CA LEU A 68 2.88 3.28 35.54
C LEU A 68 1.60 4.12 35.46
N ARG A 69 1.46 5.08 36.37
CA ARG A 69 0.43 6.12 36.36
C ARG A 69 1.06 7.46 36.71
N ASP A 70 0.76 8.49 35.93
CA ASP A 70 1.27 9.86 36.16
C ASP A 70 2.81 9.90 36.39
N GLY A 71 3.55 9.05 35.69
CA GLY A 71 5.01 8.90 35.81
C GLY A 71 5.51 8.11 37.01
N GLN A 72 4.62 7.54 37.84
CA GLN A 72 4.96 6.79 39.04
C GLN A 72 4.67 5.30 38.88
N ILE A 73 5.58 4.46 39.41
CA ILE A 73 5.39 3.01 39.50
C ILE A 73 4.29 2.71 40.51
N ILE A 74 3.33 1.85 40.13
CA ILE A 74 2.26 1.42 41.02
C ILE A 74 2.83 0.64 42.20
N GLU A 75 2.62 1.13 43.42
CA GLU A 75 3.23 0.61 44.65
C GLU A 75 2.89 -0.88 44.89
N SER A 76 1.66 -1.30 44.61
CA SER A 76 1.23 -2.69 44.83
C SER A 76 1.96 -3.71 43.95
N LEU A 77 2.71 -3.30 42.94
CA LEU A 77 3.49 -4.21 42.09
C LEU A 77 4.65 -4.87 42.83
N GLN A 78 5.13 -4.29 43.94
CA GLN A 78 6.25 -4.81 44.73
C GLN A 78 6.02 -6.22 45.30
N TYR A 79 4.76 -6.67 45.34
CA TYR A 79 4.41 -8.02 45.78
C TYR A 79 4.60 -9.08 44.67
N ASN A 80 4.75 -8.68 43.41
CA ASN A 80 5.08 -9.59 42.31
C ASN A 80 6.60 -9.78 42.24
N LYS A 81 7.07 -10.97 42.62
CA LYS A 81 8.50 -11.34 42.59
C LYS A 81 8.85 -12.31 41.46
N GLU A 82 7.89 -12.66 40.62
CA GLU A 82 8.06 -13.66 39.58
C GLU A 82 8.60 -13.03 38.29
N LEU A 83 9.62 -13.66 37.74
CA LEU A 83 10.23 -13.28 36.47
C LEU A 83 9.47 -13.95 35.33
N PHE A 84 8.91 -13.14 34.44
CA PHE A 84 8.23 -13.63 33.24
C PHE A 84 8.66 -12.85 32.01
N PRO A 85 8.56 -13.46 30.82
CA PRO A 85 8.46 -12.70 29.58
C PRO A 85 7.29 -11.72 29.67
N ARG A 86 7.48 -10.48 29.21
CA ARG A 86 6.46 -9.41 29.25
C ARG A 86 6.21 -8.82 27.88
N ALA A 87 4.97 -8.43 27.62
CA ALA A 87 4.62 -7.52 26.54
C ALA A 87 3.89 -6.31 27.15
N THR A 88 4.21 -5.11 26.69
CA THR A 88 3.74 -3.87 27.32
C THR A 88 3.43 -2.78 26.31
N VAL A 89 2.57 -1.85 26.74
CA VAL A 89 2.34 -0.57 26.07
C VAL A 89 2.64 0.54 27.07
N GLY A 90 3.57 1.42 26.74
CA GLY A 90 3.85 2.66 27.45
C GLY A 90 3.43 3.88 26.64
N MET A 91 3.06 4.97 27.30
CA MET A 91 2.77 6.25 26.67
C MET A 91 3.64 7.34 27.29
N ARG A 92 4.23 8.17 26.44
CA ARG A 92 5.00 9.35 26.83
C ARG A 92 4.10 10.58 26.95
N ALA A 93 4.58 11.61 27.63
CA ALA A 93 3.83 12.85 27.84
C ALA A 93 3.48 13.60 26.52
N ASP A 94 4.26 13.37 25.45
CA ASP A 94 4.01 13.94 24.11
C ASP A 94 2.97 13.15 23.29
N GLY A 95 2.41 12.07 23.86
CA GLY A 95 1.44 11.20 23.21
C GLY A 95 2.05 10.10 22.33
N SER A 96 3.38 10.05 22.17
CA SER A 96 4.04 8.90 21.55
C SER A 96 3.96 7.68 22.46
N PHE A 97 4.02 6.49 21.86
CA PHE A 97 3.91 5.23 22.60
C PHE A 97 5.15 4.35 22.41
N VAL A 98 5.36 3.46 23.37
CA VAL A 98 6.41 2.45 23.39
C VAL A 98 5.74 1.09 23.46
N LEU A 99 5.96 0.25 22.45
CA LEU A 99 5.66 -1.18 22.53
C LEU A 99 6.94 -1.89 22.92
N MET A 100 6.91 -2.63 24.03
CA MET A 100 8.09 -3.32 24.54
C MET A 100 7.78 -4.77 24.88
N THR A 101 8.58 -5.66 24.32
CA THR A 101 8.62 -7.09 24.65
C THR A 101 9.92 -7.42 25.38
N ILE A 102 9.82 -8.24 26.42
CA ILE A 102 10.94 -8.71 27.22
C ILE A 102 10.91 -10.23 27.18
N ASP A 103 11.99 -10.85 26.71
CA ASP A 103 12.13 -12.30 26.72
C ASP A 103 12.37 -12.84 28.14
N GLY A 104 11.96 -14.08 28.38
CA GLY A 104 12.12 -14.73 29.68
C GLY A 104 12.06 -16.25 29.61
N ARG A 105 12.23 -16.90 30.78
CA ARG A 105 12.27 -18.36 30.94
C ARG A 105 13.36 -19.08 30.13
N GLN A 106 14.38 -18.36 29.66
CA GLN A 106 15.49 -18.89 28.86
C GLN A 106 16.83 -18.55 29.52
N PRO A 107 17.14 -19.12 30.70
CA PRO A 107 18.35 -18.78 31.46
C PRO A 107 19.65 -19.11 30.71
N LEU A 108 19.66 -20.14 29.86
CA LEU A 108 20.81 -20.49 29.03
C LEU A 108 21.18 -19.41 28.00
N LYS A 109 20.24 -18.49 27.72
CA LYS A 109 20.44 -17.34 26.83
C LYS A 109 20.45 -16.01 27.59
N ASN A 110 20.60 -16.06 28.92
CA ASN A 110 20.54 -14.91 29.81
C ASN A 110 19.21 -14.10 29.75
N ALA A 111 18.12 -14.76 29.35
CA ALA A 111 16.79 -14.16 29.27
C ALA A 111 15.90 -14.72 30.40
N HIS A 112 15.97 -14.08 31.56
CA HIS A 112 15.22 -14.52 32.75
C HIS A 112 13.78 -14.01 32.78
N GLY A 113 13.50 -12.90 32.10
CA GLY A 113 12.27 -12.14 32.23
C GLY A 113 12.37 -11.08 33.31
N THR A 114 11.25 -10.43 33.61
CA THR A 114 11.18 -9.33 34.59
C THR A 114 9.99 -9.47 35.51
N THR A 115 10.15 -8.95 36.73
CA THR A 115 9.05 -8.60 37.63
C THR A 115 8.27 -7.42 37.07
N PHE A 116 7.07 -7.17 37.60
CA PHE A 116 6.32 -5.97 37.20
C PHE A 116 7.05 -4.67 37.55
N VAL A 117 7.75 -4.60 38.68
CA VAL A 117 8.48 -3.39 39.10
C VAL A 117 9.64 -3.10 38.14
N GLU A 118 10.42 -4.11 37.78
CA GLU A 118 11.50 -3.95 36.78
C GLU A 118 10.94 -3.52 35.42
N THR A 119 9.82 -4.11 35.02
CA THR A 119 9.15 -3.74 33.75
C THR A 119 8.66 -2.30 33.77
N ALA A 120 8.07 -1.86 34.88
CA ALA A 120 7.62 -0.48 35.07
C ALA A 120 8.81 0.50 35.07
N ALA A 121 9.92 0.13 35.73
CA ALA A 121 11.15 0.93 35.73
C ALA A 121 11.73 1.08 34.32
N LEU A 122 11.71 0.02 33.50
CA LEU A 122 12.13 0.10 32.09
C LEU A 122 11.25 1.05 31.27
N LEU A 123 9.92 0.99 31.44
CA LEU A 123 9.02 1.94 30.77
C LEU A 123 9.27 3.38 31.22
N GLN A 124 9.54 3.59 32.53
CA GLN A 124 9.84 4.90 33.10
C GLN A 124 11.15 5.46 32.53
N GLU A 125 12.19 4.63 32.43
CA GLU A 125 13.48 4.97 31.79
C GLU A 125 13.31 5.33 30.32
N LEU A 126 12.38 4.67 29.61
CA LEU A 126 12.00 4.98 28.24
C LEU A 126 11.13 6.24 28.10
N GLY A 127 10.91 6.98 29.20
CA GLY A 127 10.19 8.25 29.24
C GLY A 127 8.67 8.12 29.29
N CYS A 128 8.14 6.93 29.58
CA CYS A 128 6.71 6.72 29.68
C CYS A 128 6.16 7.30 30.99
N VAL A 129 5.03 7.99 30.90
CA VAL A 129 4.25 8.50 32.04
C VAL A 129 3.06 7.60 32.37
N GLU A 130 2.57 6.84 31.40
CA GLU A 130 1.59 5.77 31.59
C GLU A 130 2.17 4.46 31.05
N GLY A 131 1.81 3.33 31.65
CA GLY A 131 2.39 2.05 31.26
C GLY A 131 1.52 0.88 31.70
N TYR A 132 1.38 -0.11 30.83
CA TYR A 132 0.47 -1.23 31.02
C TYR A 132 1.11 -2.53 30.57
N ASN A 133 0.86 -3.60 31.32
CA ASN A 133 1.21 -4.95 30.95
C ASN A 133 0.07 -5.60 30.15
N LEU A 134 0.43 -6.25 29.04
CA LEU A 134 -0.43 -7.09 28.20
C LEU A 134 -0.33 -8.57 28.63
N ASP A 135 -0.86 -9.48 27.81
CA ASP A 135 -0.59 -10.90 28.01
C ASP A 135 0.91 -11.21 27.90
N GLY A 136 1.42 -12.06 28.80
CA GLY A 136 2.84 -12.33 28.99
C GLY A 136 3.21 -13.80 28.79
N GLY A 137 4.38 -14.19 29.30
CA GLY A 137 4.83 -15.59 29.21
C GLY A 137 5.04 -16.05 27.77
N GLY A 138 4.59 -17.26 27.45
CA GLY A 138 4.73 -17.83 26.10
C GLY A 138 3.92 -17.12 25.01
N SER A 139 3.06 -16.17 25.39
CA SER A 139 2.34 -15.31 24.44
C SER A 139 3.19 -14.15 23.92
N VAL A 140 4.35 -13.88 24.51
CA VAL A 140 5.19 -12.74 24.11
C VAL A 140 5.86 -13.03 22.78
N THR A 141 5.34 -12.37 21.74
CA THR A 141 5.89 -12.38 20.39
C THR A 141 5.91 -10.96 19.84
N SER A 142 7.04 -10.55 19.27
CA SER A 142 7.20 -9.33 18.50
C SER A 142 7.57 -9.69 17.07
N ILE A 143 6.88 -9.07 16.12
CA ILE A 143 7.13 -9.27 14.69
C ILE A 143 7.36 -7.94 13.99
N ILE A 144 8.22 -7.95 12.98
CA ILE A 144 8.37 -6.84 12.04
C ILE A 144 8.18 -7.35 10.62
N ARG A 145 7.69 -6.47 9.74
CA ARG A 145 7.76 -6.70 8.31
C ARG A 145 9.12 -6.20 7.81
N ASP A 146 9.90 -7.06 7.19
CA ASP A 146 11.17 -6.68 6.58
C ASP A 146 11.00 -5.96 5.23
N ALA A 147 12.11 -5.54 4.64
CA ALA A 147 12.12 -4.80 3.37
C ALA A 147 11.63 -5.63 2.16
N ASN A 148 11.59 -6.95 2.28
CA ASN A 148 11.07 -7.85 1.24
C ASN A 148 9.58 -8.17 1.47
N GLY A 149 8.99 -7.63 2.53
CA GLY A 149 7.60 -7.85 2.89
C GLY A 149 7.36 -9.10 3.73
N GLU A 150 8.41 -9.82 4.15
CA GLU A 150 8.28 -11.01 4.99
C GLU A 150 8.14 -10.62 6.47
N LEU A 151 7.35 -11.40 7.22
CA LEU A 151 7.20 -11.19 8.66
C LEU A 151 8.31 -11.96 9.40
N GLN A 152 9.07 -11.25 10.21
CA GLN A 152 10.18 -11.78 10.99
C GLN A 152 9.88 -11.67 12.49
N VAL A 153 10.09 -12.76 13.22
CA VAL A 153 10.03 -12.76 14.69
C VAL A 153 11.30 -12.13 15.24
N MET A 154 11.16 -11.13 16.09
CA MET A 154 12.28 -10.34 16.59
C MET A 154 12.75 -10.73 17.99
N ASN A 155 11.96 -11.51 18.72
CA ASN A 155 12.29 -11.99 20.06
C ASN A 155 12.41 -13.52 20.07
N MET A 156 12.62 -14.09 21.26
CA MET A 156 12.72 -15.54 21.45
C MET A 156 11.48 -16.06 22.20
N PRO A 157 10.47 -16.61 21.51
CA PRO A 157 9.29 -17.18 22.17
C PRO A 157 9.65 -18.20 23.25
N SER A 158 9.08 -18.05 24.45
CA SER A 158 9.51 -18.84 25.61
C SER A 158 9.04 -20.30 25.58
N ASP A 159 8.07 -20.64 24.72
CA ASP A 159 7.54 -22.00 24.58
C ASP A 159 8.34 -22.84 23.56
N GLY A 160 9.43 -22.29 23.01
CA GLY A 160 10.25 -22.92 21.96
C GLY A 160 9.76 -22.59 20.54
N SER A 161 8.49 -22.18 20.40
CA SER A 161 7.90 -21.63 19.18
C SER A 161 6.88 -20.54 19.52
N GLU A 162 6.40 -19.83 18.50
CA GLU A 162 5.28 -18.89 18.65
C GLU A 162 4.02 -19.62 19.13
N ARG A 163 3.30 -19.00 20.06
CA ARG A 163 2.02 -19.52 20.56
C ARG A 163 0.87 -18.96 19.72
N SER A 164 -0.15 -19.78 19.48
CA SER A 164 -1.42 -19.29 18.91
C SER A 164 -2.15 -18.38 19.90
N LEU A 165 -2.52 -17.18 19.46
CA LEU A 165 -3.15 -16.14 20.27
C LEU A 165 -4.52 -15.76 19.70
N GLY A 166 -5.41 -15.26 20.57
CA GLY A 166 -6.75 -14.81 20.16
C GLY A 166 -6.80 -13.37 19.60
N ASN A 167 -5.79 -12.54 19.86
CA ASN A 167 -5.69 -11.16 19.35
C ASN A 167 -4.22 -10.68 19.33
N THR A 168 -3.99 -9.49 18.76
CA THR A 168 -2.67 -8.84 18.71
C THR A 168 -2.82 -7.32 18.48
N ILE A 169 -1.76 -6.55 18.73
CA ILE A 169 -1.62 -5.15 18.31
C ILE A 169 -0.72 -5.11 17.08
N LEU A 170 -1.21 -4.54 15.98
CA LEU A 170 -0.41 -4.29 14.78
C LEU A 170 -0.25 -2.79 14.57
N VAL A 171 1.00 -2.34 14.41
CA VAL A 171 1.29 -1.01 13.89
C VAL A 171 1.40 -1.15 12.38
N VAL A 172 0.37 -0.67 11.67
CA VAL A 172 0.29 -0.77 10.22
C VAL A 172 0.47 0.61 9.59
N MET A 173 1.22 0.65 8.50
CA MET A 173 1.20 1.79 7.59
C MET A 173 0.01 1.64 6.67
N ARG A 174 -0.65 2.77 6.35
CA ARG A 174 -1.67 2.77 5.30
C ARG A 174 -1.01 2.41 3.98
N GLU A 175 -1.68 1.56 3.22
CA GLU A 175 -1.29 1.30 1.85
C GLU A 175 -1.31 2.63 1.09
N HIS A 176 -0.18 2.95 0.46
CA HIS A 176 0.05 4.25 -0.16
C HIS A 176 -0.11 4.20 -1.68
N ASN A 177 -0.29 3.01 -2.28
CA ASN A 177 -0.45 2.80 -3.72
C ASN A 177 0.59 3.57 -4.56
N ILE A 178 1.85 3.64 -4.11
CA ILE A 178 2.94 4.28 -4.87
C ILE A 178 3.77 3.16 -5.46
N GLU A 179 3.82 3.09 -6.78
CA GLU A 179 4.37 1.96 -7.51
C GLU A 179 5.27 2.42 -8.65
N ALA A 180 6.12 1.52 -9.11
CA ALA A 180 6.86 1.69 -10.35
C ALA A 180 5.99 1.27 -11.55
N THR A 181 5.68 2.21 -12.44
CA THR A 181 4.87 1.98 -13.64
C THR A 181 5.68 2.27 -14.89
N ASN A 182 5.20 1.79 -16.06
CA ASN A 182 5.84 2.01 -17.36
C ASN A 182 7.36 1.71 -17.38
N VAL A 183 7.77 0.61 -16.72
CA VAL A 183 9.16 0.19 -16.69
C VAL A 183 9.62 -0.23 -18.08
N SER A 184 10.66 0.42 -18.58
CA SER A 184 11.27 0.23 -19.89
C SER A 184 12.77 -0.05 -19.76
N THR A 185 13.44 -0.25 -20.90
CA THR A 185 14.92 -0.40 -20.94
C THR A 185 15.66 0.89 -20.56
N ARG A 186 14.98 2.04 -20.58
CA ARG A 186 15.62 3.36 -20.44
C ARG A 186 14.97 4.27 -19.41
N GLY A 187 13.98 3.78 -18.68
CA GLY A 187 13.23 4.60 -17.76
C GLY A 187 12.08 3.88 -17.09
N PHE A 188 11.49 4.54 -16.11
CA PHE A 188 10.27 4.13 -15.42
C PHE A 188 9.62 5.33 -14.76
N ASN A 189 8.37 5.17 -14.36
CA ASN A 189 7.64 6.13 -13.57
C ASN A 189 7.55 5.68 -12.12
N ILE A 190 7.40 6.63 -11.21
CA ILE A 190 6.96 6.39 -9.84
C ILE A 190 5.68 7.17 -9.63
N GLU A 191 4.58 6.47 -9.35
CA GLU A 191 3.23 7.02 -9.46
C GLU A 191 2.33 6.53 -8.33
N HIS A 192 1.44 7.41 -7.86
CA HIS A 192 0.32 7.02 -7.00
C HIS A 192 -0.83 6.47 -7.85
N THR A 193 -1.03 5.15 -7.83
CA THR A 193 -1.82 4.39 -8.82
C THR A 193 -3.29 4.20 -8.45
N ALA A 194 -3.65 4.31 -7.17
CA ALA A 194 -5.02 4.10 -6.71
C ALA A 194 -5.34 4.91 -5.43
N PRO A 195 -6.60 5.32 -5.19
CA PRO A 195 -6.97 6.02 -3.95
C PRO A 195 -6.65 5.22 -2.69
N ILE A 196 -6.34 5.93 -1.60
CA ILE A 196 -6.12 5.32 -0.28
C ILE A 196 -7.37 5.44 0.61
N VAL A 197 -7.46 4.60 1.64
CA VAL A 197 -8.54 4.67 2.63
C VAL A 197 -8.32 5.83 3.60
N ASN A 198 -9.41 6.56 3.89
CA ASN A 198 -9.50 7.66 4.85
C ASN A 198 -8.51 8.81 4.64
N GLY A 199 -8.15 9.12 3.39
CA GLY A 199 -7.29 10.26 3.09
C GLY A 199 -6.89 10.37 1.61
N THR A 200 -5.99 11.31 1.33
CA THR A 200 -5.43 11.55 -0.01
C THR A 200 -3.92 11.76 0.06
N ILE A 201 -3.18 11.14 -0.87
CA ILE A 201 -1.75 11.36 -1.05
C ILE A 201 -1.50 12.72 -1.70
N GLN A 202 -0.57 13.48 -1.14
CA GLN A 202 -0.12 14.78 -1.64
C GLN A 202 1.39 14.90 -1.52
N ASN A 203 1.97 15.88 -2.22
CA ASN A 203 3.39 16.22 -2.12
C ASN A 203 4.33 15.00 -2.31
N LEU A 204 3.98 14.09 -3.23
CA LEU A 204 4.85 12.99 -3.60
C LEU A 204 6.15 13.55 -4.19
N ARG A 205 7.27 13.16 -3.59
CA ARG A 205 8.61 13.53 -4.05
C ARG A 205 9.45 12.28 -4.16
N VAL A 206 10.22 12.17 -5.23
CA VAL A 206 10.98 10.96 -5.57
C VAL A 206 12.39 11.33 -6.02
N LYS A 207 13.39 10.55 -5.62
CA LYS A 207 14.75 10.61 -6.16
C LYS A 207 15.30 9.22 -6.44
N LEU A 208 16.29 9.15 -7.32
CA LEU A 208 17.06 7.93 -7.58
C LEU A 208 18.44 8.03 -6.93
N ASP A 209 18.86 6.98 -6.24
CA ASP A 209 20.16 6.83 -5.59
C ASP A 209 20.56 8.09 -4.79
N GLY A 210 21.69 8.72 -5.14
CA GLY A 210 22.19 9.95 -4.53
C GLY A 210 21.69 11.24 -5.19
N GLY A 211 20.71 11.17 -6.10
CA GLY A 211 20.19 12.33 -6.82
C GLY A 211 19.28 13.24 -5.99
N GLU A 212 18.74 14.27 -6.66
CA GLU A 212 17.82 15.24 -6.06
C GLU A 212 16.36 14.80 -6.13
N TYR A 213 15.56 15.24 -5.16
CA TYR A 213 14.12 14.99 -5.12
C TYR A 213 13.38 15.80 -6.18
N GLN A 214 12.69 15.08 -7.07
CA GLN A 214 11.71 15.63 -8.00
C GLN A 214 10.31 15.52 -7.41
N THR A 215 9.49 16.56 -7.59
CA THR A 215 8.10 16.57 -7.13
C THR A 215 7.20 15.99 -8.21
N ALA A 216 6.25 15.16 -7.82
CA ALA A 216 5.28 14.57 -8.72
C ALA A 216 4.40 15.65 -9.38
N VAL A 217 4.15 15.48 -10.67
CA VAL A 217 3.15 16.21 -11.45
C VAL A 217 2.09 15.20 -11.85
N ASP A 218 0.81 15.51 -11.61
CA ASP A 218 -0.30 14.57 -11.84
C ASP A 218 -0.04 13.19 -11.23
N ASN A 219 0.32 13.18 -9.93
CA ASN A 219 0.62 11.98 -9.14
C ASN A 219 1.83 11.16 -9.58
N LYS A 220 2.65 11.66 -10.51
CA LYS A 220 3.74 10.90 -11.14
C LYS A 220 5.07 11.65 -11.22
N VAL A 221 6.16 10.93 -11.04
CA VAL A 221 7.53 11.35 -11.40
C VAL A 221 8.04 10.42 -12.50
N VAL A 222 8.54 10.99 -13.60
CA VAL A 222 9.06 10.26 -14.76
C VAL A 222 10.59 10.29 -14.73
N PHE A 223 11.22 9.12 -14.83
CA PHE A 223 12.67 9.01 -14.98
C PHE A 223 13.01 8.38 -16.32
N ASP A 224 13.59 9.16 -17.22
CA ASP A 224 14.06 8.74 -18.53
C ASP A 224 15.59 8.78 -18.64
N GLY A 225 16.13 8.15 -19.68
CA GLY A 225 17.58 8.13 -19.94
C GLY A 225 18.39 7.27 -18.95
N LEU A 226 17.73 6.43 -18.15
CA LEU A 226 18.35 5.51 -17.19
C LEU A 226 19.04 4.35 -17.89
N LYS A 227 20.19 3.88 -17.38
CA LYS A 227 20.97 2.80 -17.99
C LYS A 227 20.13 1.52 -18.11
N LYS A 228 20.29 0.80 -19.22
CA LYS A 228 19.67 -0.51 -19.46
C LYS A 228 20.18 -1.52 -18.43
N ASP A 229 19.34 -2.49 -18.07
CA ASP A 229 19.71 -3.60 -17.19
C ASP A 229 20.36 -3.13 -15.88
N THR A 230 19.80 -2.08 -15.27
CA THR A 230 20.36 -1.44 -14.09
C THR A 230 19.29 -1.29 -13.02
N THR A 231 19.62 -1.70 -11.80
CA THR A 231 18.75 -1.53 -10.62
C THR A 231 19.05 -0.22 -9.93
N TYR A 232 18.01 0.58 -9.72
CA TYR A 232 18.06 1.87 -9.05
C TYR A 232 17.41 1.78 -7.68
N ASN A 233 18.00 2.45 -6.68
CA ASN A 233 17.33 2.67 -5.40
C ASN A 233 16.45 3.91 -5.53
N VAL A 234 15.15 3.73 -5.38
CA VAL A 234 14.18 4.81 -5.40
C VAL A 234 13.93 5.22 -3.95
N TYR A 235 14.10 6.50 -3.65
CA TYR A 235 13.70 7.08 -2.36
C TYR A 235 12.52 8.01 -2.59
N TYR A 236 11.48 7.88 -1.77
CA TYR A 236 10.28 8.68 -1.94
C TYR A 236 9.65 9.08 -0.60
N THR A 237 9.05 10.26 -0.62
CA THR A 237 8.31 10.83 0.50
C THR A 237 6.98 11.35 -0.01
N TYR A 238 5.96 11.31 0.83
CA TYR A 238 4.65 11.85 0.55
C TYR A 238 3.99 12.33 1.84
N GLU A 239 2.86 13.02 1.70
CA GLU A 239 2.01 13.43 2.80
C GLU A 239 0.62 12.83 2.59
N ILE A 240 -0.01 12.36 3.68
CA ILE A 240 -1.42 11.97 3.69
C ILE A 240 -2.19 13.11 4.34
N LEU A 241 -3.13 13.69 3.60
CA LEU A 241 -4.21 14.48 4.19
C LEU A 241 -5.34 13.51 4.54
N ASP A 242 -5.56 13.23 5.81
CA ASP A 242 -6.65 12.34 6.23
C ASP A 242 -8.01 13.05 6.26
N ASP A 243 -9.09 12.28 6.42
CA ASP A 243 -10.47 12.79 6.43
C ASP A 243 -10.74 13.80 7.56
N SER A 244 -9.88 13.83 8.60
CA SER A 244 -9.96 14.82 9.69
C SER A 244 -9.25 16.13 9.37
N GLY A 245 -8.57 16.21 8.21
CA GLY A 245 -7.75 17.35 7.81
C GLY A 245 -6.35 17.35 8.40
N ARG A 246 -5.93 16.26 9.05
CA ARG A 246 -4.56 16.11 9.58
C ARG A 246 -3.62 15.72 8.45
N VAL A 247 -2.47 16.39 8.40
CA VAL A 247 -1.37 16.05 7.50
C VAL A 247 -0.39 15.11 8.19
N ILE A 248 -0.21 13.93 7.63
CA ILE A 248 0.70 12.88 8.11
C ILE A 248 1.84 12.73 7.11
N LYS A 249 3.07 13.02 7.53
CA LYS A 249 4.26 12.88 6.69
C LYS A 249 4.71 11.43 6.69
N SER A 250 5.01 10.88 5.51
CA SER A 250 5.59 9.54 5.40
C SER A 250 6.98 9.50 6.05
N PRO A 251 7.33 8.46 6.82
CA PRO A 251 8.73 8.17 7.12
C PRO A 251 9.39 7.83 5.78
N GLY A 252 10.47 8.52 5.38
CA GLY A 252 11.04 8.36 4.03
C GLY A 252 11.16 6.89 3.60
N ASN A 253 10.59 6.57 2.44
CA ASN A 253 10.38 5.21 1.97
C ASN A 253 11.39 4.87 0.87
N THR A 254 11.61 3.58 0.65
CA THR A 254 12.50 3.09 -0.40
C THR A 254 11.85 1.96 -1.18
N MET A 255 12.24 1.83 -2.45
CA MET A 255 11.97 0.64 -3.27
C MET A 255 13.13 0.45 -4.26
N LYS A 256 13.25 -0.74 -4.84
CA LYS A 256 14.20 -1.01 -5.92
C LYS A 256 13.45 -1.20 -7.22
N VAL A 257 13.91 -0.54 -8.28
CA VAL A 257 13.33 -0.65 -9.61
C VAL A 257 14.44 -0.91 -10.61
N SER A 258 14.29 -1.95 -11.42
CA SER A 258 15.25 -2.33 -12.44
C SER A 258 14.71 -1.94 -13.82
N THR A 259 15.50 -1.23 -14.61
CA THR A 259 15.21 -1.07 -16.03
C THR A 259 15.30 -2.42 -16.74
N LEU A 260 14.53 -2.59 -17.81
CA LEU A 260 14.51 -3.85 -18.55
C LEU A 260 15.85 -4.11 -19.26
N GLY A 261 16.16 -5.37 -19.50
CA GLY A 261 17.46 -5.86 -19.98
C GLY A 261 17.43 -6.60 -21.31
N ALA A 262 18.28 -7.62 -21.43
CA ALA A 262 18.29 -8.57 -22.55
C ALA A 262 16.91 -9.23 -22.73
N GLY A 263 16.52 -9.58 -23.96
CA GLY A 263 15.20 -10.13 -24.28
C GLY A 263 14.11 -9.10 -24.57
N VAL A 264 14.42 -7.81 -24.45
CA VAL A 264 13.49 -6.72 -24.83
C VAL A 264 13.85 -6.16 -26.21
N PRO A 265 12.93 -6.18 -27.19
CA PRO A 265 13.20 -5.63 -28.52
C PRO A 265 13.29 -4.10 -28.50
N GLU A 266 13.98 -3.53 -29.48
CA GLU A 266 14.07 -2.08 -29.69
C GLU A 266 13.53 -1.66 -31.06
N LEU A 267 12.63 -0.68 -31.07
CA LEU A 267 12.11 -0.10 -32.32
C LEU A 267 13.07 1.00 -32.80
N ARG A 268 13.54 0.86 -34.04
CA ARG A 268 14.42 1.83 -34.70
C ARG A 268 13.91 2.17 -36.08
N ASN A 269 14.22 3.40 -36.50
CA ASN A 269 13.96 3.88 -37.86
C ASN A 269 12.52 3.72 -38.34
N PHE A 270 11.51 3.63 -37.46
CA PHE A 270 10.11 3.65 -37.89
C PHE A 270 9.79 5.04 -38.43
N ARG A 271 9.70 5.16 -39.75
CA ARG A 271 9.46 6.44 -40.44
C ARG A 271 8.79 6.23 -41.78
N ILE A 272 8.04 7.23 -42.22
CA ILE A 272 7.45 7.27 -43.56
C ILE A 272 8.54 7.63 -44.56
N THR A 273 8.64 6.85 -45.63
CA THR A 273 9.58 7.10 -46.74
C THR A 273 8.89 7.57 -48.01
N LYS A 274 7.60 7.27 -48.17
CA LYS A 274 6.80 7.69 -49.32
C LYS A 274 5.32 7.69 -48.96
N ALA A 275 4.55 8.60 -49.53
CA ALA A 275 3.09 8.59 -49.51
C ALA A 275 2.55 8.89 -50.92
N THR A 276 1.47 8.20 -51.31
CA THR A 276 0.70 8.44 -52.53
C THR A 276 -0.75 8.78 -52.17
N GLY A 277 -1.62 8.92 -53.18
CA GLY A 277 -3.05 9.12 -52.95
C GLY A 277 -3.74 7.96 -52.23
N ASP A 278 -3.18 6.76 -52.25
CA ASP A 278 -3.82 5.53 -51.78
C ASP A 278 -2.90 4.60 -50.98
N SER A 279 -1.65 5.01 -50.72
CA SER A 279 -0.68 4.19 -50.00
C SER A 279 0.34 5.00 -49.21
N VAL A 280 0.89 4.39 -48.16
CA VAL A 280 2.00 4.93 -47.37
C VAL A 280 3.07 3.86 -47.20
N THR A 281 4.32 4.22 -47.45
CA THR A 281 5.49 3.36 -47.32
C THR A 281 6.29 3.70 -46.06
N PHE A 282 6.65 2.69 -45.29
CA PHE A 282 7.38 2.80 -44.04
C PHE A 282 8.72 2.07 -44.15
N ARG A 283 9.80 2.70 -43.65
CA ARG A 283 11.01 1.99 -43.24
C ARG A 283 10.86 1.68 -41.75
N TYR A 284 11.34 0.52 -41.31
CA TYR A 284 11.42 0.19 -39.89
C TYR A 284 12.54 -0.83 -39.63
N ARG A 285 12.91 -0.95 -38.36
CA ARG A 285 13.83 -1.96 -37.83
C ARG A 285 13.42 -2.30 -36.40
N ILE A 286 13.28 -3.58 -36.11
CA ILE A 286 13.08 -4.14 -34.78
C ILE A 286 14.38 -4.87 -34.44
N ASP A 287 15.15 -4.32 -33.52
CA ASP A 287 16.36 -4.95 -33.01
C ASP A 287 15.99 -5.95 -31.92
N THR A 288 16.51 -7.17 -32.03
CA THR A 288 16.32 -8.27 -31.09
C THR A 288 17.69 -8.80 -30.65
N ASP A 289 17.71 -9.50 -29.53
CA ASP A 289 18.84 -10.31 -29.08
C ASP A 289 18.45 -11.80 -28.98
N ASP A 290 19.39 -12.64 -28.58
CA ASP A 290 19.22 -14.09 -28.52
C ASP A 290 18.18 -14.54 -27.47
N GLU A 291 17.79 -13.66 -26.55
CA GLU A 291 16.79 -13.91 -25.50
C GLU A 291 15.40 -13.37 -25.87
N THR A 292 15.29 -12.65 -27.00
CA THR A 292 14.05 -11.98 -27.38
C THR A 292 13.04 -12.96 -27.96
N GLU A 293 11.90 -13.13 -27.29
CA GLU A 293 10.78 -13.95 -27.77
C GLU A 293 9.70 -13.06 -28.39
N ILE A 294 9.75 -12.85 -29.70
CA ILE A 294 8.72 -12.10 -30.45
C ILE A 294 7.47 -12.97 -30.64
N ILE A 295 6.30 -12.42 -30.31
CA ILE A 295 5.00 -13.04 -30.56
C ILE A 295 4.48 -12.61 -31.94
N LYS A 296 4.36 -11.30 -32.18
CA LYS A 296 4.00 -10.73 -33.48
C LYS A 296 4.36 -9.25 -33.55
N TYR A 297 4.40 -8.70 -34.76
CA TYR A 297 4.72 -7.30 -35.00
C TYR A 297 3.98 -6.80 -36.23
N TYR A 298 3.41 -5.60 -36.11
CA TYR A 298 2.50 -5.05 -37.09
C TYR A 298 2.51 -3.51 -37.06
N ILE A 299 2.07 -2.90 -38.15
CA ILE A 299 1.75 -1.47 -38.17
C ILE A 299 0.26 -1.31 -37.88
N GLN A 300 -0.08 -0.67 -36.78
CA GLN A 300 -1.44 -0.33 -36.40
C GLN A 300 -1.86 1.01 -37.02
N TYR A 301 -3.08 1.09 -37.57
CA TYR A 301 -3.68 2.33 -38.06
C TYR A 301 -5.21 2.27 -37.96
N GLY A 302 -5.80 3.21 -37.19
CA GLY A 302 -7.20 3.09 -36.76
C GLY A 302 -7.45 1.74 -36.06
N ASP A 303 -8.53 1.05 -36.43
CA ASP A 303 -8.87 -0.28 -35.92
C ASP A 303 -8.19 -1.43 -36.68
N LYS A 304 -7.28 -1.13 -37.61
CA LYS A 304 -6.63 -2.12 -38.47
C LYS A 304 -5.18 -2.37 -38.03
N ALA A 305 -4.71 -3.58 -38.31
CA ALA A 305 -3.32 -3.99 -38.18
C ALA A 305 -2.82 -4.52 -39.53
N TYR A 306 -1.62 -4.09 -39.93
CA TYR A 306 -0.88 -4.66 -41.06
C TYR A 306 0.25 -5.51 -40.51
N ASP A 307 0.13 -6.83 -40.59
CA ASP A 307 1.16 -7.76 -40.13
C ASP A 307 2.44 -7.63 -40.96
N LEU A 308 3.58 -7.70 -40.28
CA LEU A 308 4.90 -7.59 -40.89
C LEU A 308 5.57 -8.96 -40.93
N GLU A 309 6.30 -9.24 -41.99
CA GLU A 309 6.95 -10.55 -42.21
C GLU A 309 8.43 -10.54 -41.84
N GLU A 310 9.06 -9.37 -41.81
CA GLU A 310 10.49 -9.19 -41.57
C GLU A 310 10.73 -8.16 -40.47
N LEU A 311 11.75 -8.36 -39.63
CA LEU A 311 12.10 -7.43 -38.55
C LEU A 311 12.73 -6.12 -39.05
N ASN A 312 13.23 -6.08 -40.28
CA ASN A 312 13.88 -4.90 -40.85
C ASN A 312 13.60 -4.80 -42.34
N SER A 313 12.62 -4.00 -42.71
CA SER A 313 12.19 -3.91 -44.10
C SER A 313 11.67 -2.54 -44.48
N THR A 314 11.20 -2.45 -45.72
CA THR A 314 10.40 -1.33 -46.22
C THR A 314 9.08 -1.89 -46.70
N VAL A 315 7.97 -1.45 -46.10
CA VAL A 315 6.64 -1.98 -46.38
C VAL A 315 5.72 -0.88 -46.88
N THR A 316 4.80 -1.19 -47.79
CA THR A 316 3.79 -0.26 -48.28
C THR A 316 2.41 -0.74 -47.90
N ILE A 317 1.67 0.09 -47.16
CA ILE A 317 0.27 -0.13 -46.85
C ILE A 317 -0.55 0.58 -47.93
N GLY A 318 -1.22 -0.17 -48.80
CA GLY A 318 -2.10 0.34 -49.84
C GLY A 318 -3.59 0.28 -49.49
N GLY A 319 -4.44 0.75 -50.39
CA GLY A 319 -5.89 0.74 -50.21
C GLY A 319 -6.40 1.77 -49.19
N LEU A 320 -5.59 2.79 -48.93
CA LEU A 320 -5.97 3.93 -48.10
C LEU A 320 -6.85 4.89 -48.89
N LYS A 321 -7.76 5.58 -48.21
CA LYS A 321 -8.60 6.59 -48.84
C LYS A 321 -7.76 7.83 -49.12
N ALA A 322 -7.90 8.42 -50.29
CA ALA A 322 -7.22 9.67 -50.66
C ALA A 322 -7.68 10.86 -49.79
N GLU A 323 -6.79 11.83 -49.62
CA GLU A 323 -6.99 13.06 -48.85
C GLU A 323 -7.52 12.78 -47.44
N THR A 324 -7.05 11.69 -46.83
CA THR A 324 -7.46 11.26 -45.49
C THR A 324 -6.22 11.17 -44.60
N GLU A 325 -6.30 11.74 -43.41
CA GLU A 325 -5.26 11.66 -42.40
C GLU A 325 -5.33 10.32 -41.66
N TYR A 326 -4.18 9.68 -41.48
CA TYR A 326 -4.03 8.44 -40.76
C TYR A 326 -2.92 8.57 -39.72
N GLU A 327 -3.14 7.94 -38.57
CA GLU A 327 -2.12 7.73 -37.53
C GLU A 327 -1.61 6.30 -37.61
N PHE A 328 -0.29 6.15 -37.59
CA PHE A 328 0.41 4.87 -37.69
C PHE A 328 1.32 4.65 -36.49
N LYS A 329 1.32 3.43 -35.95
CA LYS A 329 2.24 3.00 -34.89
C LYS A 329 2.82 1.64 -35.24
N LEU A 330 4.13 1.46 -35.05
CA LEU A 330 4.75 0.15 -35.07
C LEU A 330 4.54 -0.50 -33.71
N VAL A 331 3.93 -1.68 -33.70
CA VAL A 331 3.62 -2.44 -32.49
C VAL A 331 4.37 -3.77 -32.54
N VAL A 332 4.98 -4.14 -31.43
CA VAL A 332 5.64 -5.43 -31.22
C VAL A 332 5.10 -6.05 -29.94
N GLU A 333 4.49 -7.22 -30.08
CA GLU A 333 4.10 -8.08 -28.97
C GLU A 333 5.21 -9.11 -28.76
N TYR A 334 5.70 -9.20 -27.53
CA TYR A 334 6.86 -10.03 -27.18
C TYR A 334 6.68 -10.60 -25.77
N ARG A 335 7.39 -11.68 -25.46
CA ARG A 335 7.41 -12.28 -24.12
C ARG A 335 8.70 -11.91 -23.40
N TYR A 336 8.57 -11.45 -22.16
CA TYR A 336 9.69 -11.11 -21.29
C TYR A 336 9.49 -11.73 -19.92
N GLN A 337 10.44 -12.58 -19.50
CA GLN A 337 10.39 -13.30 -18.22
C GLN A 337 9.05 -14.02 -17.99
N GLY A 338 8.49 -14.62 -19.04
CA GLY A 338 7.23 -15.36 -18.99
C GLY A 338 5.95 -14.51 -19.06
N GLN A 339 6.06 -13.19 -19.18
CA GLN A 339 4.92 -12.28 -19.34
C GLN A 339 4.86 -11.70 -20.75
N ASP A 340 3.66 -11.71 -21.36
CA ASP A 340 3.41 -11.06 -22.64
C ASP A 340 3.38 -9.53 -22.45
N ARG A 341 4.08 -8.82 -23.33
CA ARG A 341 4.27 -7.36 -23.30
C ARG A 341 4.09 -6.77 -24.68
N VAL A 342 3.76 -5.47 -24.71
CA VAL A 342 3.58 -4.71 -25.94
C VAL A 342 4.52 -3.51 -25.94
N LEU A 343 5.31 -3.39 -27.01
CA LEU A 343 6.15 -2.23 -27.29
C LEU A 343 5.56 -1.48 -28.48
N THR A 344 5.38 -0.18 -28.35
CA THR A 344 4.77 0.67 -29.39
C THR A 344 5.66 1.86 -29.69
N SER A 345 5.79 2.23 -30.96
CA SER A 345 6.53 3.43 -31.39
C SER A 345 5.78 4.72 -31.05
N GLU A 346 6.45 5.86 -31.23
CA GLU A 346 5.76 7.13 -31.41
C GLU A 346 4.77 7.06 -32.59
N THR A 347 3.70 7.88 -32.52
CA THR A 347 2.72 7.99 -33.59
C THR A 347 3.31 8.76 -34.77
N LEU A 348 3.16 8.21 -35.98
CA LEU A 348 3.40 8.94 -37.23
C LEU A 348 2.06 9.32 -37.86
N THR A 349 1.90 10.58 -38.23
CA THR A 349 0.68 11.09 -38.87
C THR A 349 0.95 11.39 -40.34
N GLN A 350 0.04 10.97 -41.23
CA GLN A 350 0.16 11.24 -42.67
C GLN A 350 -1.19 11.38 -43.36
N THR A 351 -1.33 12.44 -44.16
CA THR A 351 -2.44 12.59 -45.11
C THR A 351 -2.06 12.01 -46.47
N THR A 352 -2.88 11.09 -46.98
CA THR A 352 -2.72 10.52 -48.32
C THR A 352 -2.92 11.58 -49.41
N GLY A 353 -2.05 11.63 -50.41
CA GLY A 353 -2.09 12.64 -51.49
C GLY A 353 -1.13 13.82 -51.31
N GLN A 354 -0.61 14.06 -50.10
CA GLN A 354 0.47 15.02 -49.87
C GLN A 354 1.84 14.34 -49.88
N SER A 355 2.74 14.78 -50.75
CA SER A 355 4.13 14.30 -50.75
C SER A 355 4.83 14.70 -49.45
N SER A 356 5.42 13.74 -48.75
CA SER A 356 6.23 14.00 -47.56
C SER A 356 7.56 14.67 -47.95
N GLY A 357 7.60 16.01 -47.92
CA GLY A 357 8.84 16.77 -47.90
C GLY A 357 9.43 16.76 -46.50
N GLY A 358 10.64 16.24 -46.33
CA GLY A 358 11.30 16.18 -45.02
C GLY A 358 11.63 17.57 -44.45
N SER A 359 11.24 17.81 -43.20
CA SER A 359 11.76 18.84 -42.28
C SER A 359 11.11 18.54 -40.90
N GLY A 360 11.83 18.30 -39.81
CA GLY A 360 12.60 19.30 -39.05
C GLY A 360 11.74 19.76 -37.85
N GLY A 361 12.18 19.43 -36.63
CA GLY A 361 11.37 19.50 -35.40
C GLY A 361 10.88 20.87 -34.93
N GLY A 362 9.99 20.86 -33.93
CA GLY A 362 9.49 22.08 -33.29
C GLY A 362 8.51 21.80 -32.15
N CYS A 363 8.96 22.11 -30.93
CA CYS A 363 8.24 22.07 -29.66
C CYS A 363 7.03 23.01 -29.64
N GLY A 364 5.91 22.60 -29.02
CA GLY A 364 4.73 23.43 -28.81
C GLY A 364 4.12 23.18 -27.43
N GLY A 365 4.56 23.97 -26.44
CA GLY A 365 3.93 24.01 -25.12
C GLY A 365 2.62 24.78 -25.14
N SER A 366 1.62 24.31 -24.42
CA SER A 366 0.40 25.07 -24.10
C SER A 366 0.28 25.25 -22.59
N ALA A 367 0.40 26.49 -22.15
CA ALA A 367 0.03 26.93 -20.82
C ALA A 367 -1.50 27.10 -20.74
N THR A 368 -2.13 26.63 -19.66
CA THR A 368 -3.45 27.12 -19.26
C THR A 368 -3.48 27.33 -17.74
N ALA A 369 -3.96 28.50 -17.34
CA ALA A 369 -3.89 29.07 -16.01
C ALA A 369 -4.87 28.42 -15.01
N LEU A 370 -4.40 28.23 -13.77
CA LEU A 370 -5.18 27.86 -12.59
C LEU A 370 -5.93 29.08 -12.02
N TYR A 371 -7.22 28.89 -11.71
CA TYR A 371 -7.95 29.76 -10.78
C TYR A 371 -7.87 29.18 -9.38
N LEU A 372 -7.33 29.98 -8.45
CA LEU A 372 -7.22 29.70 -7.02
C LEU A 372 -8.47 30.22 -6.30
N GLY A 373 -9.06 29.40 -5.44
CA GLY A 373 -10.14 29.80 -4.53
C GLY A 373 -9.98 29.11 -3.18
N LEU A 374 -9.38 29.83 -2.22
CA LEU A 374 -9.23 29.44 -0.81
C LEU A 374 -10.43 29.96 -0.02
N VAL A 375 -11.08 29.10 0.76
CA VAL A 375 -11.86 29.51 1.95
C VAL A 375 -11.62 28.52 3.09
N SER A 376 -11.18 29.07 4.20
CA SER A 376 -10.84 28.48 5.50
C SER A 376 -12.06 28.03 6.32
N VAL A 377 -11.92 26.99 7.17
CA VAL A 377 -12.40 26.99 8.58
C VAL A 377 -11.52 26.02 9.41
N VAL A 378 -11.16 26.47 10.62
CA VAL A 378 -10.36 25.78 11.64
C VAL A 378 -11.24 24.87 12.51
N ALA A 379 -10.80 23.64 12.81
CA ALA A 379 -11.12 22.95 14.05
C ALA A 379 -10.11 21.82 14.34
N ALA A 380 -9.55 21.82 15.56
CA ALA A 380 -8.56 20.86 16.04
C ALA A 380 -9.21 19.58 16.62
N GLY A 381 -8.54 18.44 16.52
CA GLY A 381 -8.93 17.19 17.18
C GLY A 381 -7.72 16.37 17.61
N ALA A 382 -7.65 16.02 18.90
CA ALA A 382 -6.58 15.27 19.55
C ALA A 382 -6.98 13.79 19.74
N PHE A 383 -5.98 12.88 19.77
CA PHE A 383 -6.16 11.52 20.29
C PHE A 383 -6.28 11.58 21.81
N VAL A 384 -7.33 10.96 22.37
CA VAL A 384 -7.53 10.87 23.83
C VAL A 384 -7.60 9.40 24.24
N VAL A 385 -6.70 8.97 25.11
CA VAL A 385 -6.86 7.76 25.92
C VAL A 385 -7.45 8.23 27.25
N LEU A 386 -8.70 7.88 27.53
CA LEU A 386 -9.40 8.40 28.69
C LEU A 386 -9.26 7.54 29.95
N LYS A 387 -9.18 8.32 31.03
CA LYS A 387 -8.77 8.02 32.38
C LYS A 387 -9.84 7.23 33.13
N ARG A 388 -9.43 6.21 33.90
CA ARG A 388 -10.28 5.69 34.98
C ARG A 388 -10.03 6.58 36.21
N LYS A 389 -10.99 7.44 36.57
CA LYS A 389 -11.08 7.95 37.95
C LYS A 389 -11.87 6.93 38.76
N HIS A 390 -11.20 6.28 39.71
CA HIS A 390 -11.84 5.75 40.91
C HIS A 390 -11.40 6.61 42.09
#